data_AF-A0A9C8ADW3-F1
#
_entry.id   AF-A0A9C8ADW3-F1
#
_cell.length_a   1.000
_cell.length_b   1.000
_cell.length_c   1.000
_cell.angle_alpha   90.00
_cell.angle_beta   90.00
_cell.angle_gamma   90.00
#
_symmetry.space_group_name_H-M   'P 1'
#
loop_
_entity.id
_entity.type
_entity.pdbx_description
1 polymer ?
#
loop_
_entity_poly.entity_id
_entity_poly.type
_entity_poly.pdbx_seq_one_letter_code
_entity_poly.pdbx_strand_id
1 'polypeptide(L)'
;MKSIVSLTGLNVSFKRYKIIMSEAPIIKTENVLLEQLLNEISCGELRVPKFHGSYLWKHMDMLTLFDSIYKGYPIGNLLLWTSLEPIESFVKVGLLSIPQTQKRRIAYIIEGYHRLLTLFVSLFQFPNAVFESQQEAWRWWIGFDLNEQIFVHVPNSDPEAHLLPLRAVLR
;
A
#
# COMPACT_ATOMS: atom_id res chain seq x y z
N MET A 1 -5.60 2.18 -30.38
CA MET A 1 -5.53 1.01 -29.48
C MET A 1 -4.21 1.01 -28.70
N LYS A 2 -4.12 1.85 -27.67
CA LYS A 2 -3.24 1.65 -26.50
C LYS A 2 -4.21 1.34 -25.36
N SER A 3 -3.92 0.38 -24.47
CA SER A 3 -4.51 0.25 -23.10
C SER A 3 -5.20 -1.07 -22.68
N ILE A 4 -4.86 -2.24 -23.22
CA ILE A 4 -5.21 -3.51 -22.53
C ILE A 4 -3.97 -4.16 -21.90
N VAL A 5 -2.79 -3.94 -22.46
CA VAL A 5 -1.52 -4.53 -21.97
C VAL A 5 -0.90 -3.77 -20.77
N SER A 6 -1.50 -2.65 -20.33
CA SER A 6 -0.93 -1.80 -19.25
C SER A 6 -1.38 -2.15 -17.83
N LEU A 7 -2.43 -2.96 -17.67
CA LEU A 7 -2.98 -3.29 -16.35
C LEU A 7 -2.34 -4.55 -15.73
N THR A 8 -1.49 -5.26 -16.47
CA THR A 8 -0.76 -6.46 -15.98
C THR A 8 0.62 -6.16 -15.40
N GLY A 9 0.88 -4.90 -15.07
CA GLY A 9 2.14 -4.47 -14.48
C GLY A 9 2.03 -3.03 -14.04
N LEU A 10 1.42 -2.81 -12.88
CA LEU A 10 1.35 -1.50 -12.24
C LEU A 10 2.79 -1.05 -11.91
N ASN A 11 3.47 -0.44 -12.88
CA ASN A 11 4.87 -0.05 -12.76
C ASN A 11 4.97 1.28 -11.99
N VAL A 12 4.63 1.21 -10.70
CA VAL A 12 4.69 2.34 -9.78
C VAL A 12 6.00 2.28 -9.02
N SER A 13 6.77 3.36 -9.11
CA SER A 13 7.94 3.56 -8.28
C SER A 13 7.74 4.73 -7.33
N PHE A 14 8.23 4.59 -6.11
CA PHE A 14 8.33 5.67 -5.15
C PHE A 14 9.76 6.16 -5.03
N LYS A 15 9.92 7.47 -4.92
CA LYS A 15 11.14 8.03 -4.34
C LYS A 15 11.01 7.92 -2.82
N ARG A 16 11.89 7.14 -2.18
CA ARG A 16 11.96 7.03 -0.72
C ARG A 16 13.21 7.70 -0.15
N TYR A 17 13.04 8.36 0.98
CA TYR A 17 14.11 8.91 1.81
C TYR A 17 14.24 8.03 3.05
N LYS A 18 15.44 7.49 3.28
CA LYS A 18 15.76 6.69 4.46
C LYS A 18 16.63 7.49 5.40
N ILE A 19 16.07 7.79 6.56
CA ILE A 19 16.82 8.35 7.68
C ILE A 19 17.41 7.19 8.48
N ILE A 20 18.73 7.18 8.64
CA ILE A 20 19.46 6.20 9.45
C ILE A 20 20.10 6.96 10.62
N MET A 21 19.73 6.57 11.85
CA MET A 21 20.31 7.15 13.06
C MET A 21 21.71 6.58 13.32
N SER A 22 22.67 7.48 13.53
CA SER A 22 24.04 7.22 14.01
C SER A 22 24.50 8.45 14.83
N GLU A 23 25.81 8.68 15.03
CA GLU A 23 26.29 9.92 15.69
C GLU A 23 25.76 11.20 15.00
N ALA A 24 25.61 11.16 13.67
CA ALA A 24 24.85 12.12 12.90
C ALA A 24 23.79 11.41 12.04
N PRO A 25 22.61 12.02 11.79
CA PRO A 25 21.59 11.41 10.94
C PRO A 25 22.06 11.38 9.48
N ILE A 26 21.99 10.20 8.86
CA ILE A 26 22.30 10.01 7.44
C ILE A 26 21.00 9.87 6.67
N ILE A 27 20.82 10.68 5.61
CA ILE A 27 19.68 10.58 4.70
C ILE A 27 20.14 9.95 3.39
N LYS A 28 19.53 8.83 3.02
CA LYS A 28 19.72 8.18 1.72
C LYS A 28 18.46 8.32 0.88
N THR A 29 18.63 8.46 -0.43
CA THR A 29 17.52 8.57 -1.38
C THR A 29 17.64 7.49 -2.44
N GLU A 30 16.52 6.83 -2.76
CA GLU A 30 16.46 5.82 -3.80
C GLU A 30 15.06 5.77 -4.44
N ASN A 31 15.01 5.31 -5.68
CA ASN A 31 13.76 4.90 -6.32
C ASN A 31 13.53 3.42 -6.02
N VAL A 32 12.32 3.08 -5.58
CA VAL A 32 11.94 1.71 -5.22
C VAL A 32 10.63 1.36 -5.89
N LEU A 33 10.50 0.13 -6.38
CA LEU A 33 9.26 -0.37 -6.94
C LEU A 33 8.23 -0.59 -5.83
N LEU A 34 6.95 -0.35 -6.13
CA LEU A 34 5.85 -0.58 -5.20
C LEU A 34 5.85 -2.03 -4.70
N GLU A 35 6.03 -3.01 -5.59
CA GLU A 35 6.09 -4.43 -5.23
C GLU A 35 7.13 -4.71 -4.14
N GLN A 36 8.32 -4.11 -4.24
CA GLN A 36 9.35 -4.25 -3.21
C GLN A 36 8.89 -3.66 -1.87
N LEU A 37 8.23 -2.49 -1.87
CA LEU A 37 7.69 -1.91 -0.64
C LEU A 37 6.59 -2.78 -0.03
N LEU A 38 5.70 -3.34 -0.86
CA LEU A 38 4.64 -4.23 -0.37
C LEU A 38 5.24 -5.51 0.25
N ASN A 39 6.28 -6.06 -0.37
CA ASN A 39 7.02 -7.21 0.17
C ASN A 39 7.75 -6.88 1.49
N GLU A 40 8.37 -5.70 1.59
CA GLU A 40 8.98 -5.22 2.83
C GLU A 40 7.94 -5.11 3.96
N ILE A 41 6.71 -4.66 3.66
CA ILE A 41 5.60 -4.63 4.63
C ILE A 41 5.13 -6.04 4.97
N SER A 42 4.89 -6.90 3.97
CA SER A 42 4.35 -8.26 4.19
C SER A 42 5.28 -9.14 5.02
N CYS A 43 6.59 -8.91 4.96
CA CYS A 43 7.60 -9.62 5.74
C CYS A 43 7.94 -8.91 7.07
N GLY A 44 7.29 -7.79 7.38
CA GLY A 44 7.46 -7.03 8.62
C GLY A 44 8.74 -6.20 8.71
N GLU A 45 9.46 -6.04 7.60
CA GLU A 45 10.71 -5.25 7.53
C GLU A 45 10.43 -3.75 7.45
N LEU A 46 9.32 -3.37 6.81
CA LEU A 46 8.76 -2.02 6.80
C LEU A 46 7.48 -1.99 7.63
N ARG A 47 7.48 -1.22 8.72
CA ARG A 47 6.40 -1.20 9.70
C ARG A 47 5.70 0.16 9.76
N VAL A 48 4.46 0.13 10.25
CA VAL A 48 3.67 1.33 10.58
C VAL A 48 3.75 1.55 12.10
N PRO A 49 4.44 2.61 12.58
CA PRO A 49 4.45 2.96 13.99
C PRO A 49 3.05 3.26 14.56
N LYS A 50 2.81 2.95 15.85
CA LYS A 50 1.50 3.21 16.48
C LYS A 50 1.14 4.69 16.62
N PHE A 51 2.14 5.58 16.62
CA PHE A 51 1.89 7.03 16.73
C PHE A 51 1.15 7.63 15.52
N HIS A 52 1.00 6.90 14.40
CA HIS A 52 0.15 7.32 13.28
C HIS A 52 -1.34 7.35 13.64
N GLY A 53 -1.74 6.64 14.69
CA GLY A 53 -3.15 6.51 15.08
C GLY A 53 -3.97 5.75 14.04
N SER A 54 -5.25 6.08 13.95
CA SER A 54 -6.21 5.41 13.06
C SER A 54 -6.07 5.84 11.62
N TYR A 55 -6.44 4.97 10.69
CA TYR A 55 -6.53 5.30 9.27
C TYR A 55 -7.72 6.24 9.00
N LEU A 56 -7.44 7.41 8.39
CA LEU A 56 -8.37 8.53 8.23
C LEU A 56 -8.90 8.74 6.80
N TRP A 57 -8.27 8.12 5.80
CA TRP A 57 -8.67 8.27 4.40
C TRP A 57 -10.05 7.66 4.16
N LYS A 58 -10.91 8.44 3.50
CA LYS A 58 -12.23 8.01 3.05
C LYS A 58 -12.11 7.24 1.74
N HIS A 59 -13.20 6.57 1.37
CA HIS A 59 -13.27 5.78 0.14
C HIS A 59 -12.90 6.60 -1.12
N MET A 60 -13.26 7.88 -1.19
CA MET A 60 -12.90 8.76 -2.31
C MET A 60 -11.40 9.11 -2.37
N ASP A 61 -10.72 9.25 -1.23
CA ASP A 61 -9.28 9.53 -1.19
C ASP A 61 -8.49 8.36 -1.80
N MET A 62 -8.96 7.14 -1.54
CA MET A 62 -8.38 5.91 -2.09
C MET A 62 -8.55 5.85 -3.61
N LEU A 63 -9.75 6.12 -4.13
CA LEU A 63 -9.99 6.16 -5.58
C LEU A 63 -9.15 7.26 -6.26
N THR A 64 -9.00 8.41 -5.61
CA THR A 64 -8.19 9.54 -6.12
C THR A 64 -6.70 9.17 -6.20
N LEU A 65 -6.19 8.37 -5.26
CA LEU A 65 -4.83 7.84 -5.34
C LEU A 65 -4.64 6.97 -6.59
N PHE A 66 -5.54 6.02 -6.83
CA PHE A 66 -5.47 5.14 -8.00
C PHE A 66 -5.65 5.91 -9.31
N ASP A 67 -6.57 6.89 -9.34
CA ASP A 67 -6.75 7.79 -10.48
C ASP A 67 -5.46 8.58 -10.78
N SER A 68 -4.79 9.08 -9.75
CA SER A 68 -3.50 9.77 -9.89
C SER A 68 -2.43 8.84 -10.46
N ILE A 69 -2.36 7.60 -9.98
CA ILE A 69 -1.42 6.59 -10.52
C ILE A 69 -1.72 6.30 -11.98
N TYR A 70 -2.98 6.06 -12.32
CA TYR A 70 -3.42 5.74 -13.68
C TYR A 70 -3.11 6.87 -14.66
N LYS A 71 -3.26 8.12 -14.22
CA LYS A 71 -2.95 9.32 -15.01
C LYS A 71 -1.47 9.71 -15.01
N GLY A 72 -0.61 9.00 -14.26
CA GLY A 72 0.81 9.29 -14.15
C GLY A 72 1.14 10.56 -13.34
N TYR A 73 0.22 10.99 -12.48
CA TYR A 73 0.43 12.14 -11.60
C TYR A 73 1.33 11.79 -10.42
N PRO A 74 2.14 12.75 -9.93
CA PRO A 74 3.01 12.52 -8.79
C PRO A 74 2.17 12.27 -7.53
N ILE A 75 2.34 11.08 -6.95
CA ILE A 75 1.66 10.70 -5.71
C ILE A 75 2.47 11.05 -4.45
N GLY A 76 3.59 11.76 -4.58
CA GLY A 76 4.45 12.18 -3.47
C GLY A 76 5.54 11.17 -3.08
N ASN A 77 6.45 11.59 -2.20
CA ASN A 77 7.58 10.77 -1.74
C ASN A 77 7.22 9.93 -0.51
N LEU A 78 8.09 9.00 -0.12
CA LEU A 78 8.02 8.30 1.17
C LEU A 78 9.16 8.74 2.06
N LEU A 79 8.88 8.98 3.34
CA LEU A 79 9.90 9.19 4.37
C LEU A 79 9.91 7.97 5.29
N LEU A 80 11.07 7.32 5.37
CA LEU A 80 11.29 6.14 6.18
C LEU A 80 12.38 6.41 7.22
N TRP A 81 12.19 5.89 8.42
CA TRP A 81 13.20 5.88 9.48
C TRP A 81 13.67 4.45 9.74
N THR A 82 14.98 4.23 9.76
CA THR A 82 15.58 2.93 10.09
C THR A 82 16.19 2.97 11.50
N SER A 83 15.76 2.05 12.35
CA SER A 83 16.24 1.91 13.73
C SER A 83 16.80 0.50 13.99
N LEU A 84 17.74 0.41 14.94
CA LEU A 84 18.18 -0.85 15.56
C LEU A 84 17.28 -1.26 16.72
N GLU A 85 16.59 -0.29 17.32
CA GLU A 85 15.67 -0.51 18.43
C GLU A 85 14.24 -0.61 17.88
N PRO A 86 13.49 -1.65 18.28
CA PRO A 86 12.12 -1.82 17.83
C PRO A 86 11.21 -0.77 18.44
N ILE A 87 10.40 -0.14 17.59
CA ILE A 87 9.34 0.79 17.98
C ILE A 87 8.01 0.08 17.94
N GLU A 88 7.15 0.41 18.89
CA GLU A 88 5.78 -0.07 18.92
C GLU A 88 5.06 0.23 17.60
N SER A 89 4.61 -0.84 16.95
CA SER A 89 4.03 -0.79 15.62
C SER A 89 2.72 -1.56 15.58
N PHE A 90 1.90 -1.26 14.57
CA PHE A 90 0.73 -2.07 14.30
C PHE A 90 1.16 -3.51 13.95
N VAL A 91 0.45 -4.48 14.56
CA VAL A 91 0.56 -5.92 14.23
C VAL A 91 -0.41 -6.31 13.12
N LYS A 92 -1.41 -5.46 12.87
CA LYS A 92 -2.39 -5.59 11.79
C LYS A 92 -2.48 -4.26 11.05
N VAL A 93 -2.41 -4.33 9.74
CA VAL A 93 -2.40 -3.17 8.85
C VAL A 93 -3.53 -3.37 7.85
N GLY A 94 -4.63 -2.64 8.05
CA GLY A 94 -5.91 -2.91 7.40
C GLY A 94 -6.39 -4.33 7.71
N LEU A 95 -6.39 -5.20 6.69
CA LEU A 95 -6.83 -6.59 6.78
C LEU A 95 -5.67 -7.59 6.99
N LEU A 96 -4.41 -7.13 7.02
CA LEU A 96 -3.23 -8.00 6.98
C LEU A 96 -2.50 -8.02 8.32
N SER A 97 -2.28 -9.22 8.84
CA SER A 97 -1.35 -9.44 9.94
C SER A 97 0.08 -9.29 9.44
N ILE A 98 0.85 -8.43 10.10
CA ILE A 98 2.25 -8.19 9.77
C ILE A 98 3.11 -9.08 10.67
N PRO A 99 3.88 -10.04 10.10
CA PRO A 99 4.74 -10.90 10.90
C PRO A 99 5.83 -10.11 11.61
N GLN A 100 6.42 -10.71 12.64
CA GLN A 100 7.66 -10.17 13.20
C GLN A 100 8.81 -10.44 12.24
N THR A 101 9.61 -9.42 11.97
CA THR A 101 10.84 -9.57 11.20
C THR A 101 11.96 -10.11 12.09
N GLN A 102 12.82 -10.96 11.53
CA GLN A 102 14.06 -11.41 12.16
C GLN A 102 15.22 -10.43 11.91
N LYS A 103 15.02 -9.38 11.11
CA LYS A 103 16.07 -8.40 10.80
C LYS A 103 16.40 -7.54 12.02
N ARG A 104 17.69 -7.30 12.21
CA ARG A 104 18.22 -6.42 13.27
C ARG A 104 17.89 -4.94 13.05
N ARG A 105 17.73 -4.51 11.78
CA ARG A 105 17.32 -3.14 11.44
C ARG A 105 15.91 -3.18 10.89
N ILE A 106 15.05 -2.35 11.46
CA ILE A 106 13.63 -2.25 11.06
C ILE A 106 13.41 -0.87 10.47
N ALA A 107 12.70 -0.82 9.34
CA ALA A 107 12.27 0.43 8.72
C ALA A 107 10.85 0.79 9.17
N TYR A 108 10.60 2.08 9.35
CA TYR A 108 9.34 2.63 9.80
C TYR A 108 8.86 3.69 8.83
N ILE A 109 7.60 3.61 8.42
CA ILE A 109 6.97 4.65 7.60
C ILE A 109 6.72 5.87 8.49
N ILE A 110 7.26 7.02 8.10
CA ILE A 110 7.03 8.31 8.77
C ILE A 110 6.06 9.16 7.95
N GLU A 111 6.20 9.17 6.62
CA GLU A 111 5.27 9.86 5.72
C GLU A 111 4.80 8.97 4.58
N GLY A 112 3.60 9.26 4.08
CA GLY A 112 2.98 8.50 3.00
C GLY A 112 2.29 7.21 3.45
N TYR A 113 2.05 7.05 4.76
CA TYR A 113 1.46 5.84 5.31
C TYR A 113 0.08 5.54 4.72
N HIS A 114 -0.83 6.51 4.58
CA HIS A 114 -2.16 6.25 4.01
C HIS A 114 -2.08 5.76 2.57
N ARG A 115 -1.17 6.35 1.78
CA ARG A 115 -0.94 5.97 0.38
C ARG A 115 -0.45 4.54 0.29
N LEU A 116 0.63 4.24 1.01
CA LEU A 116 1.24 2.92 0.98
C LEU A 116 0.31 1.85 1.57
N LEU A 117 -0.45 2.19 2.61
CA LEU A 117 -1.47 1.34 3.21
C LEU A 117 -2.62 1.03 2.24
N THR A 118 -3.15 2.05 1.56
CA THR A 118 -4.16 1.88 0.52
C THR A 118 -3.68 0.91 -0.55
N LEU A 119 -2.48 1.14 -1.08
CA LEU A 119 -1.91 0.29 -2.12
C LEU A 119 -1.68 -1.14 -1.62
N PHE A 120 -1.13 -1.28 -0.41
CA PHE A 120 -0.88 -2.59 0.18
C PHE A 120 -2.19 -3.40 0.32
N VAL A 121 -3.22 -2.84 0.94
CA VAL A 121 -4.43 -3.60 1.24
C VAL A 121 -5.32 -3.77 -0.01
N SER A 122 -5.30 -2.85 -0.97
CA SER A 122 -6.11 -3.01 -2.18
C SER A 122 -5.47 -3.87 -3.27
N LEU A 123 -4.14 -4.02 -3.27
CA LEU A 123 -3.41 -4.80 -4.28
C LEU A 123 -2.96 -6.19 -3.79
N PHE A 124 -2.76 -6.37 -2.48
CA PHE A 124 -2.26 -7.64 -1.94
C PHE A 124 -3.39 -8.67 -1.82
N GLN A 125 -3.09 -9.93 -2.15
CA GLN A 125 -4.09 -11.01 -2.12
C GLN A 125 -4.33 -11.53 -0.70
N PHE A 126 -5.57 -11.95 -0.43
CA PHE A 126 -6.05 -12.34 0.90
C PHE A 126 -6.49 -13.81 0.96
N PRO A 127 -5.56 -14.78 1.05
CA PRO A 127 -5.99 -16.16 1.23
C PRO A 127 -6.69 -16.41 2.58
N ASN A 128 -6.35 -15.63 3.64
CA ASN A 128 -6.82 -15.89 5.02
C ASN A 128 -7.23 -14.62 5.81
N ALA A 129 -7.74 -13.57 5.16
CA ALA A 129 -8.13 -12.35 5.90
C ALA A 129 -9.34 -12.61 6.82
N VAL A 130 -9.17 -12.34 8.11
CA VAL A 130 -10.26 -12.38 9.10
C VAL A 130 -10.85 -10.99 9.23
N PHE A 131 -12.09 -10.83 8.78
CA PHE A 131 -12.85 -9.58 8.85
C PHE A 131 -13.47 -9.43 10.23
N GLU A 132 -13.13 -8.37 10.95
CA GLU A 132 -13.79 -8.02 12.22
C GLU A 132 -15.18 -7.39 11.98
N SER A 133 -15.40 -6.77 10.80
CA SER A 133 -16.73 -6.39 10.33
C SER A 133 -16.82 -6.26 8.80
N GLN A 134 -18.01 -6.50 8.23
CA GLN A 134 -18.26 -6.36 6.78
C GLN A 134 -18.12 -4.90 6.29
N GLN A 135 -18.39 -3.91 7.13
CA GLN A 135 -18.27 -2.48 6.79
C GLN A 135 -16.83 -2.01 6.59
N GLU A 136 -15.84 -2.71 7.13
CA GLU A 136 -14.43 -2.37 6.93
C GLU A 136 -13.82 -3.04 5.69
N ALA A 137 -14.42 -4.14 5.21
CA ALA A 137 -13.87 -4.94 4.12
C ALA A 137 -14.00 -4.26 2.75
N TRP A 138 -15.19 -3.75 2.45
CA TRP A 138 -15.57 -3.30 1.11
C TRP A 138 -14.73 -2.11 0.62
N ARG A 139 -14.32 -1.20 1.53
CA ARG A 139 -13.52 -0.01 1.19
C ARG A 139 -12.15 -0.35 0.59
N TRP A 140 -11.66 -1.56 0.81
CA TRP A 140 -10.38 -2.00 0.28
C TRP A 140 -10.52 -2.72 -1.06
N TRP A 141 -11.74 -3.10 -1.42
CA TRP A 141 -12.03 -3.82 -2.65
C TRP A 141 -12.24 -2.79 -3.75
N ILE A 142 -11.15 -2.45 -4.42
CA ILE A 142 -11.17 -1.50 -5.53
C ILE A 142 -11.02 -2.27 -6.83
N GLY A 143 -11.81 -1.88 -7.82
CA GLY A 143 -11.73 -2.36 -9.20
C GLY A 143 -11.57 -1.19 -10.16
N PHE A 144 -11.07 -1.48 -11.35
CA PHE A 144 -11.07 -0.58 -12.48
C PHE A 144 -12.20 -0.97 -13.43
N ASP A 145 -13.15 -0.06 -13.65
CA ASP A 145 -14.23 -0.22 -14.61
C ASP A 145 -13.67 -0.05 -16.02
N LEU A 146 -13.72 -1.09 -16.83
CA LEU A 146 -13.18 -1.11 -18.18
C LEU A 146 -14.04 -0.31 -19.19
N ASN A 147 -15.32 -0.11 -18.89
CA ASN A 147 -16.24 0.65 -19.74
C ASN A 147 -16.05 2.15 -19.50
N GLU A 148 -16.11 2.56 -18.23
CA GLU A 148 -16.07 3.96 -17.82
C GLU A 148 -14.63 4.47 -17.59
N GLN A 149 -13.65 3.57 -17.51
CA GLN A 149 -12.23 3.86 -17.24
C GLN A 149 -12.00 4.61 -15.92
N ILE A 150 -12.77 4.25 -14.89
CA ILE A 150 -12.69 4.84 -13.55
C ILE A 150 -12.42 3.76 -12.50
N PHE A 151 -11.87 4.17 -11.35
CA PHE A 151 -11.79 3.29 -10.19
C PHE A 151 -13.08 3.37 -9.38
N VAL A 152 -13.55 2.21 -8.93
CA VAL A 152 -14.76 2.08 -8.11
C VAL A 152 -14.51 1.12 -6.96
N HIS A 153 -15.26 1.30 -5.87
CA HIS A 153 -15.33 0.29 -4.81
C HIS A 153 -16.28 -0.82 -5.26
N VAL A 154 -15.85 -2.05 -5.06
CA VAL A 154 -16.55 -3.28 -5.47
C VAL A 154 -16.96 -3.99 -4.18
N PRO A 155 -18.18 -3.76 -3.65
CA PRO A 155 -18.60 -4.33 -2.37
C PRO A 155 -18.91 -5.83 -2.44
N ASN A 156 -19.11 -6.38 -3.64
CA ASN A 156 -19.45 -7.78 -3.85
C ASN A 156 -18.22 -8.62 -4.17
N SER A 157 -18.23 -9.89 -3.72
CA SER A 157 -17.15 -10.85 -3.97
C SER A 157 -17.08 -11.34 -5.41
N ASP A 158 -18.18 -11.20 -6.17
CA ASP A 158 -18.29 -11.60 -7.57
C ASP A 158 -18.51 -10.34 -8.45
N PRO A 159 -17.42 -9.71 -8.93
CA PRO A 159 -17.50 -8.51 -9.76
C PRO A 159 -18.07 -8.82 -11.14
N GLU A 160 -18.81 -7.88 -11.72
CA GLU A 160 -19.21 -7.95 -13.12
C GLU A 160 -17.98 -8.06 -14.04
N ALA A 161 -18.13 -8.69 -15.22
CA ALA A 161 -17.00 -8.98 -16.11
C ALA A 161 -16.23 -7.73 -16.61
N HIS A 162 -16.85 -6.55 -16.55
CA HIS A 162 -16.23 -5.29 -16.93
C HIS A 162 -15.43 -4.64 -15.78
N LEU A 163 -15.51 -5.17 -14.55
CA LEU A 163 -14.77 -4.69 -13.39
C LEU A 163 -13.52 -5.55 -13.20
N LEU A 164 -12.34 -4.96 -13.41
CA LEU A 164 -11.05 -5.60 -13.12
C LEU A 164 -10.65 -5.35 -11.65
N PRO A 165 -10.66 -6.35 -10.75
CA PRO A 165 -10.25 -6.15 -9.36
C PRO A 165 -8.76 -5.85 -9.26
N LEU A 166 -8.37 -4.82 -8.50
CA LEU A 166 -6.96 -4.43 -8.39
C LEU A 166 -6.09 -5.49 -7.69
N ARG A 167 -6.67 -6.31 -6.83
CA ARG A 167 -6.01 -7.50 -6.25
C ARG A 167 -5.56 -8.54 -7.27
N ALA A 168 -6.08 -8.50 -8.49
CA ALA A 168 -5.66 -9.40 -9.58
C ALA A 168 -4.48 -8.84 -10.40
N VAL A 169 -4.06 -7.60 -10.13
CA VAL A 169 -3.04 -6.87 -10.90
C VAL A 169 -1.62 -7.26 -10.50
N LEU A 170 -1.36 -7.52 -9.21
CA LEU A 170 -0.08 -8.03 -8.73
C LEU A 170 -0.13 -9.57 -8.70
N ARG A 171 0.77 -10.20 -9.45
CA ARG A 171 0.96 -11.66 -9.51
C ARG A 171 2.32 -12.04 -8.97
#